data_AF-G2X522-F1
#
_entry.id   AF-G2X522-F1
#
_cell.length_a   1.000
_cell.length_b   1.000
_cell.length_c   1.000
_cell.angle_alpha   90.00
_cell.angle_beta   90.00
_cell.angle_gamma   90.00
#
_symmetry.space_group_name_H-M   'P 1'
#
loop_
_entity.id
_entity.type
_entity.pdbx_description
1 polymer ?
#
loop_
_entity_poly.entity_id
_entity_poly.type
_entity_poly.pdbx_seq_one_letter_code
_entity_poly.pdbx_strand_id
1 'polypeptide(L)'
;MKLYETHVTRASPTQLPLLESALSSSQNNKYYHGQDDIFQLAGILAARIILNHAYQDGNKRAALLAADMFLKINGFHLQKNPFGRDEVNNGLKDAHVAVAAD
;
A
#
# COMPACT_ATOMS: atom_id res chain seq x y z
N MET A 1 -11.58 21.19 27.70
CA MET A 1 -10.61 20.17 27.21
C MET A 1 -11.30 18.81 27.27
N LYS A 2 -11.64 18.20 26.11
CA LYS A 2 -12.38 16.92 26.08
C LYS A 2 -11.46 15.80 25.56
N LEU A 3 -11.36 14.75 26.36
CA LEU A 3 -10.39 13.65 26.38
C LEU A 3 -10.36 12.68 25.18
N TYR A 4 -11.08 12.94 24.08
CA TYR A 4 -11.04 12.01 22.93
C TYR A 4 -9.70 12.05 22.16
N GLU A 5 -8.80 12.95 22.55
CA GLU A 5 -7.43 13.11 22.06
C GLU A 5 -6.44 12.04 22.57
N THR A 6 -6.85 11.08 23.42
CA THR A 6 -5.87 10.25 24.19
C THR A 6 -5.78 8.77 23.84
N HIS A 7 -6.27 8.33 22.68
CA HIS A 7 -5.85 7.03 22.16
C HIS A 7 -5.70 7.18 20.65
N VAL A 8 -4.51 6.84 20.13
CA VAL A 8 -4.29 6.52 18.72
C VAL A 8 -5.52 5.76 18.26
N THR A 9 -6.38 6.43 17.50
CA THR A 9 -7.66 5.88 17.07
C THR A 9 -7.31 4.59 16.33
N ARG A 10 -7.64 3.44 16.92
CA ARG A 10 -7.85 2.21 16.14
C ARG A 10 -8.91 2.61 15.14
N ALA A 11 -8.49 3.04 13.95
CA ALA A 11 -9.39 3.40 12.89
C ALA A 11 -10.15 2.12 12.56
N SER A 12 -11.39 2.04 13.04
CA SER A 12 -12.28 0.96 12.67
C SER A 12 -12.79 1.27 11.27
N PRO A 13 -12.80 0.30 10.35
CA PRO A 13 -13.37 0.51 9.04
C PRO A 13 -14.84 0.88 9.20
N THR A 14 -15.24 2.00 8.60
CA THR A 14 -16.65 2.42 8.58
C THR A 14 -17.46 1.56 7.63
N GLN A 15 -16.79 1.00 6.61
CA GLN A 15 -17.39 0.21 5.54
C GLN A 15 -16.64 -1.11 5.41
N LEU A 16 -16.94 -2.04 6.32
CA LEU A 16 -16.31 -3.37 6.36
C LEU A 16 -16.42 -4.14 5.02
N PRO A 17 -17.56 -4.15 4.30
CA PRO A 17 -17.65 -4.83 3.01
C PRO A 17 -16.69 -4.28 1.95
N LEU A 18 -16.39 -2.97 2.02
CA LEU A 18 -15.47 -2.32 1.09
C LEU A 18 -14.00 -2.63 1.41
N LEU A 19 -13.69 -2.84 2.70
CA LEU A 19 -12.38 -3.34 3.12
C LEU A 19 -12.17 -4.79 2.67
N GLU A 20 -13.18 -5.65 2.85
CA GLU A 20 -13.12 -7.05 2.40
C GLU A 20 -12.94 -7.14 0.88
N SER A 21 -13.67 -6.32 0.12
CA SER A 21 -13.48 -6.19 -1.33
C SER A 21 -12.05 -5.77 -1.70
N ALA A 22 -11.46 -4.83 -0.95
CA ALA A 22 -10.09 -4.41 -1.16
C ALA A 22 -9.08 -5.53 -0.88
N LEU A 23 -9.28 -6.35 0.16
CA LEU A 23 -8.41 -7.48 0.48
C LEU A 23 -8.44 -8.56 -0.62
N SER A 24 -9.64 -8.90 -1.10
CA SER A 24 -9.83 -9.89 -2.16
C SER A 24 -9.26 -9.46 -3.52
N SER A 25 -9.02 -8.15 -3.72
CA SER A 25 -8.54 -7.63 -5.01
C SER A 25 -7.17 -8.17 -5.43
N SER A 26 -6.26 -8.35 -4.47
CA SER A 26 -4.92 -8.91 -4.70
C SER A 26 -5.02 -10.38 -5.13
N GLN A 27 -5.81 -11.17 -4.41
CA GLN A 27 -6.08 -12.57 -4.74
C GLN A 27 -6.73 -12.70 -6.12
N ASN A 28 -7.75 -11.88 -6.40
CA ASN A 28 -8.43 -11.89 -7.70
C ASN A 28 -7.47 -11.56 -8.85
N ASN A 29 -6.56 -10.59 -8.67
CA ASN A 29 -5.56 -10.26 -9.69
C ASN A 29 -4.57 -11.39 -9.92
N LYS A 30 -4.16 -12.09 -8.86
CA LYS A 30 -3.32 -13.27 -9.00
C LYS A 30 -4.04 -14.40 -9.75
N TYR A 31 -5.24 -14.78 -9.30
CA TYR A 31 -5.95 -15.94 -9.82
C TYR A 31 -6.55 -15.74 -11.21
N TYR A 32 -7.15 -14.57 -11.48
CA TYR A 32 -7.90 -14.33 -12.73
C TYR A 32 -7.10 -13.56 -13.78
N HIS A 33 -6.15 -12.72 -13.36
CA HIS A 33 -5.36 -11.89 -14.26
C HIS A 33 -3.90 -12.35 -14.40
N GLY A 34 -3.51 -13.45 -13.73
CA GLY A 34 -2.16 -14.01 -13.81
C GLY A 34 -1.07 -13.08 -13.29
N GLN A 35 -1.41 -12.15 -12.40
CA GLN A 35 -0.43 -11.23 -11.82
C GLN A 35 0.37 -11.93 -10.71
N ASP A 36 1.64 -12.18 -10.97
CA ASP A 36 2.57 -12.80 -10.00
C ASP A 36 3.59 -11.83 -9.41
N ASP A 37 3.67 -10.60 -9.93
CA ASP A 37 4.52 -9.56 -9.34
C ASP A 37 3.96 -9.11 -7.99
N ILE A 38 4.65 -9.49 -6.93
CA ILE A 38 4.31 -9.21 -5.53
C ILE A 38 4.21 -7.71 -5.27
N PHE A 39 5.03 -6.87 -5.92
CA PHE A 39 4.99 -5.42 -5.76
C PHE A 39 3.73 -4.83 -6.41
N GLN A 40 3.33 -5.35 -7.58
CA GLN A 40 2.07 -4.95 -8.23
C GLN A 40 0.86 -5.39 -7.41
N LEU A 41 0.86 -6.61 -6.86
CA LEU A 41 -0.21 -7.08 -5.97
C LEU A 41 -0.35 -6.23 -4.70
N ALA A 42 0.77 -5.83 -4.09
CA ALA A 42 0.78 -4.90 -2.95
C ALA A 42 0.21 -3.52 -3.35
N GLY A 43 0.59 -3.01 -4.52
CA GLY A 43 0.06 -1.76 -5.06
C GLY A 43 -1.45 -1.80 -5.32
N ILE A 44 -1.95 -2.90 -5.88
CA ILE A 44 -3.39 -3.13 -6.13
C ILE A 44 -4.17 -3.09 -4.81
N LEU A 45 -3.68 -3.79 -3.78
CA LEU A 45 -4.28 -3.78 -2.45
C LEU A 45 -4.37 -2.36 -1.87
N ALA A 46 -3.25 -1.62 -1.89
CA ALA A 46 -3.20 -0.25 -1.40
C ALA A 46 -4.16 0.68 -2.17
N ALA A 47 -4.15 0.59 -3.51
CA ALA A 47 -5.03 1.40 -4.36
C ALA A 47 -6.51 1.14 -4.06
N ARG A 48 -6.90 -0.12 -3.85
CA ARG A 48 -8.29 -0.45 -3.49
C ARG A 48 -8.66 0.07 -2.12
N ILE A 49 -7.79 0.00 -1.11
CA ILE A 49 -8.07 0.58 0.22
C ILE A 49 -8.31 2.10 0.12
N ILE A 50 -7.51 2.80 -0.71
CA ILE A 50 -7.66 4.25 -0.92
C ILE A 50 -8.98 4.57 -1.61
N LEU A 51 -9.27 3.90 -2.73
CA LEU A 51 -10.41 4.21 -3.60
C LEU A 51 -11.75 3.76 -2.99
N ASN A 52 -11.74 2.71 -2.19
CA ASN A 52 -12.93 2.21 -1.54
C ASN A 52 -13.32 3.02 -0.30
N HIS A 53 -12.50 3.99 0.13
CA HIS A 53 -12.77 4.84 1.31
C HIS A 53 -13.21 4.05 2.56
N ALA A 54 -12.58 2.90 2.82
CA ALA A 54 -13.00 1.96 3.85
C ALA A 54 -13.02 2.54 5.28
N TYR A 55 -12.28 3.63 5.52
CA TYR A 55 -12.18 4.34 6.79
C TYR A 55 -12.69 5.80 6.65
N GLN A 56 -13.25 6.37 7.74
CA GLN A 56 -13.64 7.79 7.80
C GLN A 56 -12.47 8.73 7.47
N ASP A 57 -11.29 8.43 8.02
CA ASP A 57 -10.04 9.12 7.72
C ASP A 57 -8.90 8.09 7.80
N GLY A 58 -7.76 8.41 7.17
CA GLY A 58 -6.56 7.60 7.24
C GLY A 58 -6.46 6.51 6.19
N ASN A 59 -7.31 6.50 5.16
CA ASN A 59 -7.26 5.52 4.07
C ASN A 59 -5.84 5.38 3.45
N LYS A 60 -5.13 6.51 3.25
CA LYS A 60 -3.75 6.48 2.74
C LYS A 60 -2.76 5.82 3.72
N ARG A 61 -2.92 6.07 5.02
CA ARG A 61 -2.09 5.47 6.09
C ARG A 61 -2.38 3.96 6.21
N ALA A 62 -3.65 3.58 6.18
CA ALA A 62 -4.07 2.18 6.19
C ALA A 62 -3.59 1.43 4.95
N ALA A 63 -3.68 2.05 3.76
CA ALA A 63 -3.19 1.48 2.52
C ALA A 63 -1.67 1.25 2.53
N LEU A 64 -0.90 2.23 3.03
CA LEU A 64 0.55 2.08 3.18
C LEU A 64 0.91 0.94 4.15
N LEU A 65 0.22 0.87 5.29
CA LEU A 65 0.43 -0.20 6.26
C LEU A 65 0.09 -1.58 5.68
N ALA A 66 -1.01 -1.68 4.94
CA ALA A 66 -1.43 -2.92 4.29
C ALA A 66 -0.42 -3.38 3.23
N ALA A 67 0.09 -2.46 2.39
CA ALA A 67 1.13 -2.78 1.42
C ALA A 67 2.45 -3.20 2.10
N ASP A 68 2.88 -2.48 3.13
CA ASP A 68 4.08 -2.82 3.91
C ASP A 68 3.97 -4.22 4.55
N MET A 69 2.82 -4.54 5.16
CA MET A 69 2.57 -5.88 5.71
C MET A 69 2.54 -6.96 4.62
N PHE A 70 1.89 -6.69 3.48
CA PHE A 70 1.84 -7.63 2.36
C PHE A 70 3.25 -7.96 1.85
N LEU A 71 4.08 -6.94 1.64
CA LEU A 71 5.47 -7.10 1.21
C LEU A 71 6.28 -7.90 2.24
N LYS A 72 6.14 -7.58 3.53
CA LYS A 72 6.84 -8.28 4.63
C LYS A 72 6.50 -9.76 4.69
N ILE A 73 5.23 -10.12 4.56
CA ILE A 73 4.79 -11.53 4.52
C ILE A 73 5.40 -12.27 3.32
N ASN A 74 5.65 -11.55 2.22
CA ASN A 74 6.30 -12.08 1.03
C ASN A 74 7.84 -11.94 1.03
N GLY A 75 8.47 -11.57 2.15
CA GLY A 75 9.93 -11.49 2.29
C GLY A 75 10.57 -10.16 1.85
N PHE A 76 9.77 -9.16 1.47
CA PHE A 76 10.23 -7.84 1.02
C PHE A 76 10.05 -6.77 2.09
N HIS A 77 10.84 -5.71 2.01
CA HIS A 77 10.78 -4.58 2.93
C HIS A 77 10.79 -3.26 2.17
N LEU A 78 9.95 -2.31 2.59
CA LEU A 78 10.04 -0.95 2.10
C LEU A 78 11.34 -0.29 2.57
N GLN A 79 11.91 0.56 1.73
CA GLN A 79 13.08 1.36 2.08
C GLN A 79 12.74 2.28 3.25
N LYS A 80 13.62 2.32 4.26
CA LYS A 80 13.46 3.22 5.42
C LYS A 80 13.61 4.69 5.05
N ASN A 81 14.48 4.99 4.09
CA ASN A 81 14.75 6.33 3.60
C ASN A 81 14.56 6.37 2.07
N PRO A 82 13.31 6.39 1.59
CA PRO A 82 13.05 6.50 0.16
C PRO A 82 13.58 7.86 -0.35
N PHE A 83 14.17 7.86 -1.54
CA PHE A 83 14.76 9.06 -2.17
C PHE A 83 15.94 9.68 -1.42
N GLY A 84 16.60 8.90 -0.55
CA GLY A 84 17.87 9.28 0.06
C GLY A 84 18.95 9.54 -0.98
N ARG A 85 19.98 10.31 -0.64
CA ARG A 85 21.17 10.48 -1.48
C ARG A 85 22.11 9.28 -1.28
N ASP A 86 21.74 8.14 -1.83
CA ASP A 86 22.55 6.92 -1.85
C ASP A 86 22.56 6.28 -3.25
N GLU A 87 23.48 5.36 -3.46
CA GLU A 87 23.68 4.70 -4.76
C GLU A 87 22.44 3.96 -5.25
N VAL A 88 21.66 3.37 -4.33
CA VAL A 88 20.44 2.63 -4.66
C VAL A 88 19.37 3.57 -5.20
N ASN A 89 19.11 4.67 -4.50
CA ASN A 89 18.12 5.67 -4.91
C ASN A 89 18.54 6.41 -6.18
N ASN A 90 19.84 6.64 -6.39
CA ASN A 90 20.35 7.19 -7.65
C ASN A 90 20.10 6.22 -8.82
N GLY A 91 20.41 4.93 -8.64
CA GLY A 91 20.13 3.91 -9.65
C GLY A 91 18.64 3.77 -9.97
N LEU A 92 17.76 3.85 -8.95
CA LEU A 92 16.31 3.86 -9.16
C LEU A 92 15.85 5.10 -9.96
N LYS A 93 16.41 6.27 -9.65
CA LYS A 93 16.10 7.51 -10.36
C LYS A 93 16.48 7.39 -11.84
N ASP A 94 17.67 6.88 -12.13
CA ASP A 94 18.15 6.71 -13.50
C ASP A 94 17.32 5.69 -14.28
N ALA A 95 16.94 4.57 -13.63
CA ALA A 95 16.02 3.59 -14.21
C ALA A 95 14.64 4.19 -14.54
N HIS A 96 14.11 5.06 -13.67
CA HIS A 96 12.84 5.73 -13.92
C HIS A 96 12.91 6.69 -15.12
N VAL A 97 14.01 7.43 -15.26
CA VAL A 97 14.25 8.30 -16.42
C VAL A 97 14.34 7.50 -17.71
N ALA A 98 15.00 6.34 -17.70
CA ALA A 98 15.11 5.47 -18.86
C ALA A 98 13.73 4.97 -19.34
N VAL A 99 12.88 4.49 -18.42
CA VAL A 99 11.53 4.00 -18.76
C VAL A 99 10.60 5.12 -19.27
N ALA A 100 10.79 6.35 -18.81
CA ALA A 100 9.97 7.49 -19.24
C ALA A 100 10.43 8.14 -20.56
N ALA A 101 11.63 7.79 -21.03
CA ALA A 101 12.22 8.31 -22.26
C ALA A 101 12.03 7.39 -23.48
N ASP A 102 11.58 6.15 -23.26
CA ASP A 102 11.08 5.23 -24.30
C ASP A 102 9.59 5.48 -24.60
#